data_AF-A0A954IQ47-F1
#
_entry.id   AF-A0A954IQ47-F1
#
_cell.length_a   1.000
_cell.length_b   1.000
_cell.length_c   1.000
_cell.angle_alpha   90.00
_cell.angle_beta   90.00
_cell.angle_gamma   90.00
#
_symmetry.space_group_name_H-M   'P 1'
#
loop_
_entity.id
_entity.type
_entity.pdbx_description
1 polymer ?
#
loop_
_entity_poly.entity_id
_entity_poly.type
_entity_poly.pdbx_seq_one_letter_code
_entity_poly.pdbx_strand_id
1 'polypeptide(L)'
;MSPPEELMELPFTHSTPTRARAFVSLLIRPLLCPEVEGFCHEQSMEVRFFAPGALVSNLDFVESIFGNAGDPFLPRNDASLDVEHWSGHTGCVILAPHLTQVTKKDAGLPHYSEATDRQREDGMCWSGEDEKYNDGVPFKLTCRDEEGVVVTLIADNYYGYCKK
;
A
#
# COMPACT_ATOMS: atom_id res chain seq x y z
N MET A 1 -11.01 1.95 4.54
CA MET A 1 -10.04 2.20 5.64
C MET A 1 -10.51 1.60 6.97
N SER A 2 -11.36 0.56 6.97
CA SER A 2 -11.91 -0.01 8.20
C SER A 2 -11.61 -1.51 8.26
N PRO A 3 -10.35 -1.91 8.53
CA PRO A 3 -10.02 -3.32 8.69
C PRO A 3 -10.77 -3.92 9.88
N PRO A 4 -11.06 -5.24 9.86
CA PRO A 4 -11.60 -5.93 11.03
C PRO A 4 -10.68 -5.76 12.25
N GLU A 5 -11.26 -5.74 13.45
CA GLU A 5 -10.50 -5.53 14.69
C GLU A 5 -9.33 -6.52 14.85
N GLU A 6 -9.54 -7.79 14.50
CA GLU A 6 -8.52 -8.83 14.56
C GLU A 6 -7.28 -8.49 13.71
N LEU A 7 -7.50 -7.89 12.53
CA LEU A 7 -6.42 -7.50 11.63
C LEU A 7 -5.64 -6.29 12.18
N MET A 8 -6.26 -5.49 13.05
CA MET A 8 -5.64 -4.33 13.70
C MET A 8 -4.83 -4.71 14.96
N GLU A 9 -5.00 -5.91 15.51
CA GLU A 9 -4.34 -6.33 16.75
C GLU A 9 -2.82 -6.46 16.58
N LEU A 10 -2.06 -5.78 17.43
CA LEU A 10 -0.60 -5.88 17.45
C LEU A 10 -0.17 -7.21 18.07
N PRO A 11 0.61 -8.05 17.36
CA PRO A 11 1.06 -9.34 17.87
C PRO A 11 1.82 -9.24 19.20
N PHE A 12 2.56 -8.16 19.39
CA PHE A 12 3.30 -7.87 20.63
C PHE A 12 2.40 -7.87 21.88
N THR A 13 1.14 -7.48 21.73
CA THR A 13 0.16 -7.39 22.83
C THR A 13 -0.75 -8.62 22.94
N HIS A 14 -0.44 -9.71 22.25
CA HIS A 14 -1.32 -10.90 22.21
C HIS A 14 -1.60 -11.50 23.60
N SER A 15 -0.62 -11.44 24.50
CA SER A 15 -0.69 -11.98 25.86
C SER A 15 -1.27 -11.01 26.90
N THR A 16 -1.60 -9.77 26.54
CA THR A 16 -2.17 -8.79 27.46
C THR A 16 -3.70 -8.92 27.51
N PRO A 17 -4.34 -8.66 28.67
CA PRO A 17 -5.80 -8.68 28.78
C PRO A 17 -6.50 -7.71 27.82
N THR A 18 -5.89 -6.54 27.61
CA THR A 18 -6.33 -5.56 26.62
C THR A 18 -5.32 -5.54 25.48
N ARG A 19 -5.74 -6.03 24.31
CA ARG A 19 -4.91 -6.02 23.10
C ARG A 19 -4.92 -4.65 22.45
N ALA A 20 -3.74 -4.16 22.06
CA ALA A 20 -3.62 -2.90 21.35
C ALA A 20 -4.00 -3.09 19.88
N ARG A 21 -4.75 -2.13 19.33
CA ARG A 21 -5.22 -2.14 17.94
C ARG A 21 -4.83 -0.84 17.27
N ALA A 22 -4.02 -0.91 16.22
CA ALA A 22 -3.53 0.27 15.53
C ALA A 22 -3.09 -0.07 14.10
N PHE A 23 -3.03 0.95 13.25
CA PHE A 23 -2.19 0.90 12.07
C PHE A 23 -0.74 1.10 12.52
N VAL A 24 0.16 0.41 11.83
CA VAL A 24 1.60 0.64 11.88
C VAL A 24 2.05 1.26 10.56
N SER A 25 3.15 1.99 10.59
CA SER A 25 3.67 2.64 9.39
C SER A 25 5.18 2.68 9.34
N LEU A 26 5.73 2.77 8.14
CA LEU A 26 7.15 2.89 7.85
C LEU A 26 7.37 3.99 6.80
N LEU A 27 8.42 4.78 6.97
CA LEU A 27 8.95 5.65 5.92
C LEU A 27 10.20 4.97 5.34
N ILE A 28 10.26 4.83 4.02
CA ILE A 28 11.46 4.40 3.31
C ILE A 28 11.82 5.43 2.23
N ARG A 29 13.12 5.50 1.88
CA ARG A 29 13.63 6.34 0.79
C ARG A 29 14.36 5.52 -0.27
N PRO A 30 13.65 4.71 -1.08
CA PRO A 30 14.29 3.87 -2.09
C PRO A 30 14.99 4.73 -3.16
N LEU A 31 16.21 4.30 -3.51
CA LEU A 31 17.03 4.89 -4.56
C LEU A 31 16.31 4.84 -5.92
N LEU A 32 16.26 5.98 -6.60
CA LEU A 32 15.67 6.11 -7.94
C LEU A 32 16.72 6.50 -8.99
N CYS A 33 17.58 7.47 -8.67
CA CYS A 33 18.66 7.92 -9.53
C CYS A 33 20.00 7.68 -8.80
N PRO A 34 20.94 6.89 -9.35
CA PRO A 34 22.24 6.69 -8.74
C PRO A 34 23.12 7.94 -8.89
N GLU A 35 24.07 8.12 -7.98
CA GLU A 35 25.11 9.14 -8.11
C GLU A 35 26.03 8.86 -9.30
N VAL A 36 26.35 9.91 -10.05
CA VAL A 36 27.39 9.89 -11.09
C VAL A 36 28.26 11.11 -10.89
N GLU A 37 29.53 10.88 -10.51
CA GLU A 37 30.49 11.93 -10.20
C GLU A 37 30.60 12.96 -11.35
N GLY A 38 30.44 14.24 -11.02
CA GLY A 38 30.48 15.34 -11.98
C GLY A 38 29.24 15.49 -12.87
N PHE A 39 28.20 14.67 -12.70
CA PHE A 39 26.98 14.70 -13.50
C PHE A 39 25.70 14.88 -12.67
N CYS A 40 25.43 13.99 -11.71
CA CYS A 40 24.22 14.07 -10.87
C CYS A 40 24.43 13.48 -9.48
N HIS A 41 23.70 14.03 -8.52
CA HIS A 41 23.58 13.47 -7.17
C HIS A 41 22.64 12.27 -7.16
N GLU A 42 22.83 11.40 -6.18
CA GLU A 42 21.87 10.36 -5.85
C GLU A 42 20.51 10.98 -5.49
N GLN A 43 19.42 10.44 -6.04
CA GLN A 43 18.05 10.83 -5.69
C GLN A 43 17.20 9.64 -5.33
N SER A 44 16.38 9.81 -4.30
CA SER A 44 15.37 8.85 -3.84
C SER A 44 13.96 9.37 -4.05
N MET A 45 12.97 8.48 -4.06
CA MET A 45 11.59 8.87 -3.75
C MET A 45 11.31 8.57 -2.28
N GLU A 46 10.25 9.14 -1.71
CA GLU A 46 9.76 8.72 -0.40
C GLU A 46 8.55 7.79 -0.56
N VAL A 47 8.46 6.76 0.29
CA VAL A 47 7.28 5.87 0.32
C VAL A 47 6.79 5.71 1.74
N ARG A 48 5.50 5.97 1.94
CA ARG A 48 4.78 5.69 3.18
C ARG A 48 4.09 4.34 3.09
N PHE A 49 4.58 3.39 3.88
CA PHE A 49 3.96 2.08 4.01
C PHE A 49 3.01 2.07 5.21
N PHE A 50 1.79 1.62 5.01
CA PHE A 50 0.79 1.47 6.06
C PHE A 50 0.29 0.02 6.09
N ALA A 51 0.20 -0.53 7.29
CA ALA A 51 -0.31 -1.88 7.48
C ALA A 51 -1.13 -1.94 8.79
N PRO A 52 -2.22 -2.72 8.84
CA PRO A 52 -2.84 -3.11 10.09
C PRO A 52 -1.82 -3.78 11.03
N GLY A 53 -1.99 -3.62 12.34
CA GLY A 53 -1.03 -4.08 13.35
C GLY A 53 -0.65 -5.56 13.24
N ALA A 54 -1.59 -6.44 12.85
CA ALA A 54 -1.33 -7.87 12.70
C ALA A 54 -0.32 -8.18 11.58
N LEU A 55 -0.12 -7.23 10.65
CA LEU A 55 0.77 -7.35 9.49
C LEU A 55 2.09 -6.60 9.68
N VAL A 56 2.49 -6.32 10.92
CA VAL A 56 3.75 -5.60 11.23
C VAL A 56 4.99 -6.29 10.67
N SER A 57 4.97 -7.61 10.49
CA SER A 57 6.07 -8.37 9.87
C SER A 57 6.31 -7.95 8.41
N ASN A 58 5.31 -7.45 7.70
CA ASN A 58 5.50 -6.92 6.35
C ASN A 58 6.34 -5.63 6.36
N LEU A 59 6.23 -4.81 7.41
CA LEU A 59 7.06 -3.62 7.56
C LEU A 59 8.51 -4.00 7.88
N ASP A 60 8.72 -4.97 8.76
CA ASP A 60 10.06 -5.54 9.03
C ASP A 60 10.73 -6.05 7.73
N PHE A 61 9.98 -6.79 6.91
CA PHE A 61 10.46 -7.26 5.61
C PHE A 61 10.86 -6.10 4.68
N VAL A 62 10.03 -5.07 4.54
CA VAL A 62 10.33 -3.91 3.66
C VAL A 62 11.52 -3.10 4.20
N GLU A 63 11.57 -2.87 5.52
CA GLU A 63 12.68 -2.20 6.19
C GLU A 63 14.00 -2.92 5.95
N SER A 64 14.02 -4.25 6.02
CA SER A 64 15.24 -5.04 5.77
C SER A 64 15.80 -4.89 4.35
N ILE A 65 14.97 -4.51 3.38
CA ILE A 65 15.34 -4.37 1.97
C ILE A 65 15.72 -2.92 1.63
N PHE A 66 14.93 -1.95 2.13
CA PHE A 66 15.01 -0.55 1.71
C PHE A 66 15.47 0.41 2.82
N GLY A 67 15.75 -0.10 4.02
CA GLY A 67 16.14 0.69 5.18
C GLY A 67 14.97 1.39 5.87
N ASN A 68 15.29 2.09 6.96
CA ASN A 68 14.35 2.88 7.75
C ASN A 68 14.73 4.36 7.64
N ALA A 69 13.84 5.18 7.09
CA ALA A 69 14.06 6.62 6.94
C ALA A 69 13.67 7.44 8.18
N GLY A 70 13.33 6.78 9.28
CA GLY A 70 13.03 7.39 10.57
C GLY A 70 11.62 7.96 10.69
N ASP A 71 11.45 8.84 11.67
CA ASP A 71 10.17 9.47 11.98
C ASP A 71 9.79 10.52 10.91
N PRO A 72 8.70 10.34 10.15
CA PRO A 72 8.27 11.28 9.11
C PRO A 72 7.82 12.64 9.65
N PHE A 73 7.55 12.78 10.96
CA PHE A 73 7.11 14.05 11.55
C PHE A 73 8.26 15.00 11.90
N LEU A 74 9.51 14.53 11.78
CA LEU A 74 10.68 15.37 12.00
C LEU A 74 11.07 16.06 10.69
N PRO A 75 11.28 17.39 10.67
CA PRO A 75 11.69 18.11 9.46
C PRO A 75 12.94 17.55 8.78
N ARG A 76 13.89 16.99 9.53
CA ARG A 76 15.10 16.35 8.98
C ARG A 76 14.80 15.16 8.05
N ASN A 77 13.60 14.59 8.12
CA ASN A 77 13.15 13.44 7.35
C ASN A 77 12.07 13.84 6.32
N ASP A 78 11.71 15.12 6.23
CA ASP A 78 10.79 15.64 5.22
C ASP A 78 11.56 15.78 3.89
N ALA A 79 11.18 14.97 2.89
CA ALA A 79 11.86 14.92 1.61
C ALA A 79 11.80 16.27 0.85
N SER A 80 10.77 17.09 1.10
CA SER A 80 10.62 18.39 0.45
C SER A 80 11.66 19.42 0.90
N LEU A 81 12.30 19.21 2.05
CA LEU A 81 13.38 20.07 2.56
C LEU A 81 14.77 19.66 2.03
N ASP A 82 14.88 18.47 1.44
CA ASP A 82 16.10 17.88 0.87
C ASP A 82 15.93 17.71 -0.65
N VAL A 83 15.74 18.85 -1.33
CA VAL A 83 15.45 18.91 -2.78
C VAL A 83 16.58 18.38 -3.66
N GLU A 84 17.81 18.30 -3.15
CA GLU A 84 18.95 17.77 -3.88
C GLU A 84 18.88 16.24 -4.03
N HIS A 85 18.42 15.54 -2.98
CA HIS A 85 18.38 14.08 -2.95
C HIS A 85 16.96 13.49 -3.03
N TRP A 86 15.94 14.33 -3.19
CA TRP A 86 14.57 13.90 -3.47
C TRP A 86 14.22 14.08 -4.95
N SER A 87 13.58 13.06 -5.52
CA SER A 87 13.13 13.06 -6.92
C SER A 87 11.87 13.88 -7.19
N GLY A 88 11.20 14.40 -6.15
CA GLY A 88 9.90 15.07 -6.28
C GLY A 88 8.69 14.13 -6.30
N HIS A 89 8.88 12.82 -6.07
CA HIS A 89 7.81 11.82 -6.11
C HIS A 89 7.54 11.20 -4.74
N THR A 90 6.27 10.90 -4.48
CA THR A 90 5.81 10.28 -3.22
C THR A 90 4.97 9.04 -3.50
N GLY A 91 5.29 7.95 -2.80
CA GLY A 91 4.55 6.71 -2.84
C GLY A 91 3.77 6.44 -1.56
N CYS A 92 2.66 5.72 -1.68
CA CYS A 92 1.91 5.19 -0.56
C CYS A 92 1.51 3.74 -0.84
N VAL A 93 1.77 2.85 0.12
CA VAL A 93 1.34 1.45 0.04
C VAL A 93 0.50 1.12 1.27
N ILE A 94 -0.66 0.49 1.06
CA ILE A 94 -1.57 0.10 2.13
C ILE A 94 -1.90 -1.39 2.00
N LEU A 95 -1.57 -2.17 3.04
CA LEU A 95 -1.96 -3.58 3.11
C LEU A 95 -3.39 -3.72 3.61
N ALA A 96 -4.22 -4.43 2.84
CA ALA A 96 -5.65 -4.58 3.10
C ALA A 96 -6.17 -5.95 2.61
N PRO A 97 -5.68 -7.08 3.16
CA PRO A 97 -6.07 -8.43 2.71
C PRO A 97 -7.57 -8.73 2.86
N HIS A 98 -8.27 -8.00 3.74
CA HIS A 98 -9.71 -8.11 3.93
C HIS A 98 -10.53 -7.67 2.69
N LEU A 99 -9.93 -6.96 1.73
CA LEU A 99 -10.63 -6.48 0.53
C LEU A 99 -11.04 -7.61 -0.43
N THR A 100 -10.45 -8.81 -0.32
CA THR A 100 -10.89 -9.99 -1.09
C THR A 100 -12.32 -10.42 -0.76
N GLN A 101 -12.88 -9.91 0.35
CA GLN A 101 -14.25 -10.22 0.78
C GLN A 101 -15.30 -9.22 0.26
N VAL A 102 -14.87 -8.12 -0.36
CA VAL A 102 -15.79 -7.11 -0.91
C VAL A 102 -16.48 -7.67 -2.15
N THR A 103 -17.80 -7.47 -2.28
CA THR A 103 -18.52 -7.85 -3.50
C THR A 103 -18.31 -6.80 -4.59
N LYS A 104 -18.37 -7.21 -5.86
CA LYS A 104 -18.34 -6.31 -7.02
C LYS A 104 -19.44 -5.25 -6.92
N LYS A 105 -20.62 -5.65 -6.43
CA LYS A 105 -21.76 -4.76 -6.18
C LYS A 105 -21.47 -3.71 -5.11
N ASP A 106 -20.94 -4.11 -3.96
CA ASP A 106 -20.58 -3.19 -2.87
C ASP A 106 -19.42 -2.25 -3.26
N ALA A 107 -18.54 -2.70 -4.16
CA ALA A 107 -17.51 -1.88 -4.77
C ALA A 107 -18.05 -0.87 -5.82
N GLY A 108 -19.36 -0.91 -6.13
CA GLY A 108 -20.01 0.00 -7.06
C GLY A 108 -19.81 -0.35 -8.54
N LEU A 109 -19.41 -1.59 -8.85
CA LEU A 109 -19.30 -2.03 -10.25
C LEU A 109 -20.70 -2.18 -10.89
N PRO A 110 -20.83 -2.01 -12.22
CA PRO A 110 -22.11 -2.13 -12.91
C PRO A 110 -22.58 -3.59 -12.99
N HIS A 111 -23.90 -3.78 -13.08
CA HIS A 111 -24.45 -5.07 -13.49
C HIS A 111 -24.02 -5.39 -14.93
N TYR A 112 -23.87 -6.66 -15.29
CA TYR A 112 -23.35 -7.11 -16.59
C TYR A 112 -24.11 -6.49 -17.79
N SER A 113 -25.42 -6.28 -17.66
CA SER A 113 -26.25 -5.65 -18.70
C SER A 113 -25.91 -4.18 -18.97
N GLU A 114 -25.33 -3.49 -17.99
CA GLU A 114 -24.96 -2.07 -18.05
C GLU A 114 -23.44 -1.87 -18.25
N ALA A 115 -22.67 -2.96 -18.19
CA ALA A 115 -21.23 -2.94 -18.36
C ALA A 115 -20.82 -2.73 -19.82
N THR A 116 -19.76 -1.95 -20.02
CA THR A 116 -19.06 -1.84 -21.31
C THR A 116 -18.36 -3.16 -21.66
N ASP A 117 -18.01 -3.35 -22.94
CA ASP A 117 -17.30 -4.56 -23.38
C ASP A 117 -15.97 -4.75 -22.64
N ARG A 118 -15.25 -3.65 -22.37
CA ARG A 118 -14.01 -3.69 -21.59
C ARG A 118 -14.24 -4.12 -20.14
N GLN A 119 -15.27 -3.59 -19.49
CA GLN A 119 -15.60 -4.00 -18.11
C GLN A 119 -15.96 -5.49 -18.03
N ARG A 120 -16.64 -6.03 -19.06
CA ARG A 120 -16.95 -7.46 -19.14
C ARG A 120 -15.70 -8.31 -19.34
N GLU A 121 -14.80 -7.88 -20.23
CA GLU A 121 -13.52 -8.55 -20.48
C GLU A 121 -12.65 -8.60 -19.22
N ASP A 122 -12.54 -7.49 -18.49
CA ASP A 122 -11.73 -7.38 -17.27
C ASP A 122 -12.43 -7.95 -16.01
N GLY A 123 -13.66 -8.47 -16.13
CA GLY A 123 -14.43 -8.95 -14.97
C GLY A 123 -14.88 -7.85 -14.01
N MET A 124 -14.86 -6.59 -14.44
CA MET A 124 -15.27 -5.38 -13.71
C MET A 124 -16.77 -5.11 -13.82
N CYS A 125 -17.58 -6.16 -13.67
CA CYS A 125 -19.04 -6.14 -13.61
C CYS A 125 -19.54 -7.39 -12.89
N TRP A 126 -20.81 -7.39 -12.47
CA TRP A 126 -21.42 -8.53 -11.77
C TRP A 126 -22.73 -8.98 -12.41
N SER A 127 -23.03 -10.27 -12.32
CA SER A 127 -24.34 -10.86 -12.65
C SER A 127 -25.05 -11.36 -11.38
N GLY A 128 -24.29 -11.94 -10.44
CA GLY A 128 -24.73 -12.27 -9.09
C GLY A 128 -24.29 -11.20 -8.08
N GLU A 129 -25.16 -10.85 -7.13
CA GLU A 129 -24.85 -9.81 -6.13
C GLU A 129 -23.75 -10.23 -5.15
N ASP A 130 -23.53 -11.54 -4.99
CA ASP A 130 -22.55 -12.15 -4.09
C ASP A 130 -21.16 -12.30 -4.71
N GLU A 131 -21.00 -12.00 -6.00
CA GLU A 131 -19.71 -12.06 -6.70
C GLU A 131 -18.67 -11.19 -6.01
N LYS A 132 -17.56 -11.80 -5.58
CA LYS A 132 -16.45 -11.09 -4.96
C LYS A 132 -15.67 -10.29 -5.99
N TYR A 133 -15.18 -9.12 -5.58
CA TYR A 133 -14.26 -8.34 -6.39
C TYR A 133 -13.03 -9.18 -6.72
N ASN A 134 -12.63 -9.18 -7.99
CA ASN A 134 -11.55 -10.02 -8.50
C ASN A 134 -11.72 -11.50 -8.11
N ASP A 135 -12.96 -11.98 -8.09
CA ASP A 135 -13.37 -13.35 -7.76
C ASP A 135 -12.83 -13.86 -6.40
N GLY A 136 -12.55 -12.92 -5.47
CA GLY A 136 -12.05 -13.21 -4.14
C GLY A 136 -10.56 -13.59 -4.11
N VAL A 137 -9.84 -13.46 -5.23
CA VAL A 137 -8.40 -13.71 -5.28
C VAL A 137 -7.58 -12.42 -5.05
N PRO A 138 -6.34 -12.54 -4.54
CA PRO A 138 -5.45 -11.40 -4.31
C PRO A 138 -5.30 -10.45 -5.51
N PHE A 139 -5.22 -9.15 -5.22
CA PHE A 139 -4.95 -8.12 -6.21
C PHE A 139 -4.17 -6.95 -5.61
N LYS A 140 -3.65 -6.11 -6.51
CA LYS A 140 -3.21 -4.76 -6.17
C LYS A 140 -3.99 -3.74 -6.99
N LEU A 141 -4.32 -2.61 -6.36
CA LEU A 141 -5.06 -1.52 -7.01
C LEU A 141 -4.28 -0.23 -6.83
N THR A 142 -3.92 0.40 -7.95
CA THR A 142 -3.02 1.56 -7.96
C THR A 142 -3.71 2.78 -8.57
N CYS A 143 -3.61 3.91 -7.90
CA CYS A 143 -4.01 5.23 -8.40
C CYS A 143 -2.77 6.13 -8.50
N ARG A 144 -2.64 6.88 -9.59
CA ARG A 144 -1.52 7.77 -9.93
C ARG A 144 -1.87 8.60 -11.16
N ASP A 145 -1.23 9.75 -11.27
CA ASP A 145 -1.30 10.68 -12.39
C ASP A 145 0.05 11.40 -12.55
N GLU A 146 0.07 12.48 -13.34
CA GLU A 146 1.24 13.31 -13.61
C GLU A 146 1.72 14.15 -12.40
N GLU A 147 0.96 14.22 -11.29
CA GLU A 147 1.36 14.98 -10.10
C GLU A 147 2.50 14.32 -9.31
N GLY A 148 2.90 13.10 -9.70
CA GLY A 148 4.06 12.42 -9.12
C GLY A 148 3.76 11.67 -7.81
N VAL A 149 2.47 11.44 -7.52
CA VAL A 149 2.03 10.65 -6.36
C VAL A 149 1.44 9.32 -6.82
N VAL A 150 1.90 8.22 -6.21
CA VAL A 150 1.37 6.88 -6.47
C VAL A 150 0.84 6.25 -5.18
N VAL A 151 -0.39 5.75 -5.21
CA VAL A 151 -1.04 5.07 -4.09
C VAL A 151 -1.41 3.66 -4.51
N THR A 152 -0.96 2.64 -3.79
CA THR A 152 -1.26 1.23 -4.07
C THR A 152 -1.88 0.54 -2.86
N LEU A 153 -3.04 -0.08 -3.05
CA LEU A 153 -3.64 -1.03 -2.12
C LEU A 153 -3.18 -2.44 -2.49
N ILE A 154 -2.88 -3.28 -1.49
CA ILE A 154 -2.53 -4.70 -1.70
C ILE A 154 -3.51 -5.56 -0.89
N ALA A 155 -4.30 -6.39 -1.59
CA ALA A 155 -5.29 -7.28 -1.00
C ALA A 155 -4.69 -8.67 -0.68
N ASP A 156 -3.50 -8.68 -0.09
CA ASP A 156 -2.76 -9.85 0.37
C ASP A 156 -1.72 -9.38 1.42
N ASN A 157 -1.16 -10.30 2.18
CA ASN A 157 -0.02 -10.07 3.06
C ASN A 157 1.22 -10.89 2.69
N TYR A 158 1.22 -11.62 1.56
CA TYR A 158 2.44 -12.24 1.07
C TYR A 158 3.53 -11.20 0.77
N TYR A 159 4.70 -11.35 1.41
CA TYR A 159 5.82 -10.40 1.36
C TYR A 159 6.30 -10.06 -0.05
N GLY A 160 6.14 -10.98 -1.01
CA GLY A 160 6.53 -10.75 -2.39
C GLY A 160 5.81 -9.55 -3.04
N TYR A 161 4.56 -9.29 -2.67
CA TYR A 161 3.83 -8.10 -3.14
C TYR A 161 4.39 -6.82 -2.54
N CYS A 162 4.91 -6.84 -1.31
CA CYS A 162 5.53 -5.65 -0.72
C CYS A 162 6.86 -5.28 -1.39
N LYS A 163 7.58 -6.28 -1.92
CA LYS A 163 8.84 -6.06 -2.65
C LYS A 163 8.64 -5.55 -4.08
N LYS A 164 7.47 -5.82 -4.68
CA LYS A 164 7.23 -5.70 -6.13
C LYS A 164 6.32 -4.53 -6.47
#